data_AF-W7YT43-F1
#
_entry.id   AF-W7YT43-F1
#
_cell.length_a   1.000
_cell.length_b   1.000
_cell.length_c   1.000
_cell.angle_alpha   90.00
_cell.angle_beta   90.00
_cell.angle_gamma   90.00
#
_symmetry.space_group_name_H-M   'P 1'
#
loop_
_entity.id
_entity.type
_entity.pdbx_description
1 polymer ?
#
loop_
_entity_poly.entity_id
_entity_poly.type
_entity_poly.pdbx_seq_one_letter_code
_entity_poly.pdbx_strand_id
1 'polypeptide(L)'
;MTTLEGRVVQDADRLDAIGAIGIARTFAYAGAKGNLIYNPDKPARMDMTPEQYRNEPGTAINHFDEKLLKLNNLLNTESARMIGEKRHSFMEQFLTEFYAEWNVQ
;
A
#
# COMPACT_ATOMS: atom_id res chain seq x y z
N MET A 1 -18.50 6.25 5.73
CA MET A 1 -19.50 5.17 5.59
C MET A 1 -20.31 5.10 6.87
N THR A 2 -21.65 5.04 6.78
CA THR A 2 -22.54 5.23 7.93
C THR A 2 -23.13 3.94 8.50
N THR A 3 -23.32 2.89 7.69
CA THR A 3 -23.90 1.61 8.14
C THR A 3 -22.85 0.61 8.61
N LEU A 4 -23.27 -0.43 9.35
CA LEU A 4 -22.39 -1.52 9.77
C LEU A 4 -21.93 -2.35 8.57
N GLU A 5 -22.88 -2.70 7.68
CA GLU A 5 -22.64 -3.46 6.47
C GLU A 5 -21.67 -2.74 5.54
N GLY A 6 -21.82 -1.41 5.41
CA GLY A 6 -20.88 -0.60 4.65
C GLY A 6 -19.46 -0.71 5.22
N ARG A 7 -19.32 -0.51 6.54
CA ARG A 7 -18.02 -0.64 7.23
C ARG A 7 -17.37 -2.00 7.00
N VAL A 8 -18.15 -3.09 7.07
CA VAL A 8 -17.67 -4.46 6.80
C VAL A 8 -17.20 -4.61 5.35
N VAL A 9 -17.98 -4.14 4.36
CA VAL A 9 -17.61 -4.21 2.94
C VAL A 9 -16.35 -3.39 2.65
N GLN A 10 -16.24 -2.19 3.21
CA GLN A 10 -15.06 -1.35 3.04
C GLN A 10 -13.82 -1.95 3.70
N ASP A 11 -13.96 -2.57 4.87
CA ASP A 11 -12.86 -3.27 5.51
C ASP A 11 -12.38 -4.44 4.65
N ALA A 12 -13.31 -5.21 4.06
CA ALA A 12 -12.96 -6.33 3.17
C ALA A 12 -12.17 -5.87 1.93
N ASP A 13 -12.62 -4.81 1.26
CA ASP A 13 -11.92 -4.21 0.12
C ASP A 13 -10.51 -3.71 0.49
N ARG A 14 -10.39 -3.03 1.63
CA ARG A 14 -9.09 -2.53 2.11
C ARG A 14 -8.14 -3.64 2.53
N LEU A 15 -8.66 -4.67 3.18
CA LEU A 15 -7.85 -5.84 3.56
C LEU A 15 -7.28 -6.52 2.33
N ASP A 16 -8.06 -6.67 1.27
CA ASP A 16 -7.63 -7.27 -0.01
C ASP A 16 -6.54 -6.46 -0.74
N ALA A 17 -6.41 -5.17 -0.42
CA ALA A 17 -5.36 -4.31 -0.94
C ALA A 17 -4.00 -4.45 -0.23
N ILE A 18 -3.95 -5.12 0.94
CA ILE A 18 -2.72 -5.22 1.77
C ILE A 18 -2.27 -6.67 1.99
N GLY A 19 -1.03 -6.84 2.45
CA GLY A 19 -0.38 -8.14 2.64
C GLY A 19 0.20 -8.72 1.35
N ALA A 20 0.46 -10.03 1.32
CA ALA A 20 1.14 -10.68 0.20
C ALA A 20 0.45 -10.48 -1.16
N ILE A 21 -0.88 -10.57 -1.21
CA ILE A 21 -1.65 -10.31 -2.43
C ILE A 21 -1.57 -8.83 -2.81
N GLY A 22 -1.63 -7.92 -1.83
CA GLY A 22 -1.45 -6.48 -2.04
C GLY A 22 -0.09 -6.14 -2.65
N ILE A 23 0.99 -6.75 -2.15
CA ILE A 23 2.35 -6.62 -2.71
C ILE A 23 2.36 -7.05 -4.19
N ALA A 24 1.87 -8.26 -4.49
CA ALA A 24 1.86 -8.78 -5.86
C ALA A 24 1.04 -7.88 -6.80
N ARG A 25 -0.15 -7.44 -6.38
CA ARG A 25 -1.01 -6.55 -7.16
C ARG A 25 -0.36 -5.19 -7.42
N THR A 26 0.37 -4.66 -6.44
CA THR A 26 1.05 -3.36 -6.56
C THR A 26 2.08 -3.39 -7.68
N PHE A 27 2.95 -4.40 -7.70
CA PHE A 27 3.96 -4.53 -8.76
C PHE A 27 3.35 -4.91 -10.12
N ALA A 28 2.34 -5.79 -10.13
CA ALA A 28 1.65 -6.16 -11.36
C ALA A 28 0.98 -4.94 -12.02
N TYR A 29 0.29 -4.11 -11.22
CA TYR A 29 -0.33 -2.87 -11.70
C TYR A 29 0.71 -1.85 -12.17
N ALA A 30 1.78 -1.64 -11.38
CA ALA A 30 2.85 -0.72 -11.76
C ALA A 30 3.50 -1.13 -13.10
N GLY A 31 3.80 -2.42 -13.27
CA GLY A 31 4.32 -2.97 -14.53
C GLY A 31 3.36 -2.75 -15.71
N ALA A 32 2.07 -3.02 -15.53
CA ALA A 32 1.05 -2.78 -16.56
C ALA A 32 0.88 -1.29 -16.92
N LYS A 33 1.23 -0.38 -16.01
CA LYS A 33 1.21 1.09 -16.23
C LYS A 33 2.55 1.64 -16.72
N GLY A 34 3.60 0.82 -16.83
CA GLY A 34 4.94 1.28 -17.18
C GLY A 34 5.61 2.12 -16.10
N ASN A 35 5.14 2.03 -14.85
CA ASN A 35 5.76 2.71 -13.72
C ASN A 35 7.01 1.94 -13.26
N LEU A 36 8.00 2.68 -12.75
CA LEU A 36 9.19 2.06 -12.14
C LEU A 36 8.81 1.33 -10.85
N ILE A 37 9.53 0.23 -10.57
CA ILE A 37 9.42 -0.49 -9.29
C ILE A 37 9.83 0.46 -8.15
N TYR A 38 11.01 1.06 -8.25
CA TYR A 38 11.58 1.96 -7.26
C TYR A 38 12.52 2.98 -7.91
N ASN A 39 12.68 4.15 -7.29
CA ASN A 39 13.64 5.17 -7.68
C ASN A 39 14.07 5.94 -6.42
N PRO A 40 15.32 5.78 -5.95
CA PRO A 40 15.83 6.47 -4.75
C PRO A 40 15.76 8.00 -4.82
N ASP A 41 15.85 8.59 -6.02
CA ASP A 41 15.81 10.04 -6.22
C ASP A 41 14.37 10.61 -6.18
N LYS A 42 13.36 9.73 -6.07
CA LYS A 42 11.95 10.09 -6.00
C LYS A 42 11.35 9.60 -4.68
N PRO A 43 11.41 10.40 -3.59
CA PRO A 43 10.84 10.01 -2.32
C PRO A 43 9.30 9.91 -2.37
N ALA A 44 8.72 9.16 -1.44
CA ALA A 44 7.27 9.06 -1.27
C ALA A 44 6.66 10.43 -0.91
N ARG A 45 5.50 10.74 -1.50
CA ARG A 45 4.82 12.02 -1.29
C ARG A 45 3.80 11.90 -0.16
N MET A 46 3.94 12.72 0.87
CA MET A 46 3.08 12.65 2.06
C MET A 46 1.78 13.44 1.88
N ASP A 47 1.85 14.58 1.21
CA ASP A 47 0.72 15.50 1.02
C ASP A 47 0.41 15.65 -0.48
N MET A 48 -0.48 14.80 -1.00
CA MET A 48 -0.94 14.85 -2.39
C MET A 48 -2.41 15.19 -2.47
N THR A 49 -2.78 16.01 -3.44
CA THR A 49 -4.18 16.07 -3.87
C THR A 49 -4.56 14.78 -4.63
N PRO A 50 -5.85 14.41 -4.66
CA PRO A 50 -6.32 13.28 -5.45
C PRO A 50 -5.99 13.38 -6.95
N GLU A 51 -5.82 14.59 -7.48
CA GLU A 51 -5.42 14.83 -8.87
C GLU A 51 -3.94 14.52 -9.08
N GLN A 52 -3.06 15.01 -8.19
CA GLN A 52 -1.63 14.69 -8.23
C GLN A 52 -1.39 13.20 -8.10
N TYR A 53 -2.08 12.54 -7.16
CA TYR A 53 -1.98 11.09 -6.98
C TYR A 53 -2.37 10.29 -8.25
N ARG A 54 -3.32 10.79 -9.05
CA ARG A 54 -3.79 10.10 -10.27
C ARG A 54 -2.93 10.37 -11.49
N ASN A 55 -2.36 11.57 -11.60
CA ASN A 55 -1.76 12.05 -12.84
C ASN A 55 -0.23 12.07 -12.81
N GLU A 56 0.40 12.11 -11.63
CA GLU A 56 1.85 12.14 -11.52
C GLU A 56 2.42 10.72 -11.36
N PRO A 57 3.40 10.32 -12.17
CA PRO A 57 3.97 8.98 -12.12
C PRO A 57 4.80 8.78 -10.83
N GLY A 58 4.26 7.97 -9.92
CA GLY A 58 4.97 7.43 -8.76
C GLY A 58 5.73 6.13 -9.07
N THR A 59 6.34 5.53 -8.05
CA THR A 59 6.92 4.19 -8.12
C THR A 59 6.04 3.17 -7.40
N ALA A 60 6.21 1.89 -7.70
CA ALA A 60 5.49 0.82 -7.00
C ALA A 60 5.82 0.83 -5.49
N ILE A 61 7.08 1.04 -5.12
CA ILE A 61 7.52 1.12 -3.73
C ILE A 61 6.95 2.34 -3.00
N ASN A 62 6.96 3.53 -3.61
CA ASN A 62 6.37 4.71 -2.97
C ASN A 62 4.87 4.51 -2.68
N HIS A 63 4.17 3.70 -3.48
CA HIS A 63 2.75 3.42 -3.27
C HIS A 63 2.46 2.79 -1.89
N PHE A 64 3.42 2.06 -1.32
CA PHE A 64 3.29 1.48 0.01
C PHE A 64 3.14 2.58 1.07
N ASP A 65 4.06 3.55 1.11
CA ASP A 65 4.06 4.66 2.06
C ASP A 65 2.95 5.68 1.75
N GLU A 66 2.71 5.96 0.47
CA GLU A 66 1.70 6.91 0.03
C GLU A 66 0.29 6.44 0.45
N LYS A 67 0.03 5.13 0.40
CA LYS A 67 -1.31 4.56 0.62
C LYS A 67 -1.36 3.29 1.46
N LEU A 68 -0.70 2.20 1.05
CA LEU A 68 -1.02 0.86 1.56
C LEU A 68 -0.78 0.71 3.07
N LEU A 69 0.34 1.24 3.57
CA LEU A 69 0.70 1.22 4.99
C LEU A 69 -0.22 2.09 5.86
N LYS A 70 -0.98 3.01 5.26
CA LYS A 70 -1.98 3.83 5.96
C LYS A 70 -3.32 3.11 6.12
N LEU A 71 -3.59 2.06 5.31
CA LEU A 71 -4.92 1.44 5.25
C LEU A 71 -5.31 0.73 6.54
N ASN A 72 -4.35 0.15 7.26
CA ASN A 72 -4.63 -0.57 8.51
C ASN A 72 -5.28 0.34 9.56
N ASN A 73 -4.77 1.57 9.71
CA ASN A 73 -5.31 2.59 10.63
C ASN A 73 -6.70 3.12 10.22
N LEU A 74 -7.13 2.87 8.99
CA LEU A 74 -8.42 3.31 8.47
C LEU A 74 -9.49 2.22 8.60
N LEU A 75 -9.16 1.01 9.05
CA LEU A 75 -10.11 -0.10 9.22
C LEU A 75 -11.13 0.22 10.32
N ASN A 76 -12.37 -0.17 10.06
CA ASN A 76 -13.53 0.19 10.87
C ASN A 76 -13.75 -0.79 12.02
N THR A 77 -13.67 -2.09 11.75
CA THR A 77 -13.99 -3.18 12.68
C THR A 77 -12.75 -3.73 13.35
N GLU A 78 -12.91 -4.22 14.58
CA GLU A 78 -11.80 -4.79 15.34
C GLU A 78 -11.23 -6.07 14.71
N SER A 79 -12.11 -6.91 14.17
CA SER A 79 -11.71 -8.09 13.40
C SER A 79 -10.87 -7.72 12.19
N ALA A 80 -11.24 -6.65 11.47
CA ALA A 80 -10.45 -6.19 10.35
C ALA A 80 -9.07 -5.69 10.80
N ARG A 81 -8.98 -4.90 11.87
CA ARG A 81 -7.68 -4.44 12.40
C ARG A 81 -6.76 -5.61 12.75
N MET A 82 -7.25 -6.63 13.45
CA MET A 82 -6.43 -7.80 13.77
C MET A 82 -5.87 -8.51 12.53
N ILE A 83 -6.66 -8.63 11.46
CA ILE A 83 -6.19 -9.19 10.18
C ILE A 83 -5.22 -8.22 9.49
N GLY A 84 -5.54 -6.93 9.53
CA GLY A 84 -4.80 -5.83 8.94
C GLY A 84 -3.40 -5.71 9.51
N GLU A 85 -3.23 -5.81 10.84
CA GLU A 85 -1.93 -5.77 11.52
C GLU A 85 -0.97 -6.84 10.99
N LYS A 86 -1.44 -8.09 10.86
CA LYS A 86 -0.61 -9.17 10.32
C LYS A 86 -0.19 -8.89 8.88
N ARG A 87 -1.11 -8.37 8.05
CA ARG A 87 -0.84 -8.04 6.64
C ARG A 87 0.07 -6.82 6.51
N HIS A 88 -0.09 -5.83 7.37
CA HIS A 88 0.74 -4.63 7.48
C HIS A 88 2.17 -5.00 7.83
N SER A 89 2.38 -5.75 8.92
CA SER A 89 3.71 -6.19 9.34
C SER A 89 4.44 -6.98 8.25
N PHE A 90 3.73 -7.81 7.48
CA PHE A 90 4.34 -8.53 6.35
C PHE A 90 4.82 -7.59 5.24
N MET A 91 4.09 -6.50 4.96
CA MET A 91 4.54 -5.50 3.98
C MET A 91 5.76 -4.72 4.48
N GLU A 92 5.82 -4.36 5.77
CA GLU A 92 6.99 -3.72 6.36
C GLU A 92 8.23 -4.63 6.29
N GLN A 93 8.07 -5.93 6.56
CA GLN A 93 9.13 -6.92 6.41
C GLN A 93 9.60 -7.02 4.96
N PHE A 94 8.66 -7.09 4.01
CA PHE A 94 8.97 -7.09 2.59
C PHE A 94 9.76 -5.85 2.17
N LEU A 95 9.34 -4.65 2.59
CA LEU A 95 10.05 -3.41 2.27
C LEU A 95 11.43 -3.37 2.91
N THR A 96 11.57 -3.85 4.15
CA THR A 96 12.85 -3.95 4.85
C THR A 96 13.84 -4.79 4.04
N GLU A 97 13.41 -5.98 3.60
CA GLU A 97 14.25 -6.86 2.78
C GLU A 97 14.55 -6.21 1.42
N PHE A 98 13.53 -5.65 0.76
CA PHE A 98 13.69 -4.97 -0.53
C PHE A 98 14.75 -3.87 -0.47
N TYR A 99 14.71 -3.02 0.56
CA TYR A 99 15.70 -1.95 0.72
C TYR A 99 17.08 -2.48 1.11
N ALA A 100 17.16 -3.57 1.87
CA ALA A 100 18.43 -4.22 2.18
C ALA A 100 19.09 -4.78 0.91
N GLU A 101 18.33 -5.50 0.08
CA GLU A 101 18.78 -6.04 -1.21
C GLU A 101 19.15 -4.94 -2.21
N TRP A 102 18.40 -3.83 -2.24
CA TRP A 102 18.65 -2.73 -3.17
C TRP A 102 19.92 -1.94 -2.82
N ASN A 103 20.22 -1.77 -1.54
CA ASN A 103 21.34 -0.95 -1.06
C ASN A 103 22.63 -1.76 -0.86
N VAL A 104 22.70 -3.00 -1.36
CA VAL A 104 23.95 -3.77 -1.35
C VAL A 104 24.95 -3.06 -2.28
N GLN A 105 25.84 -2.26 -1.66
CA GLN A 105 27.05 -1.72 -2.27
C GLN A 105 28.18 -2.74 -2.22
#